data_AF-A0A0S3SH97-F1
#
_entry.id   AF-A0A0S3SH97-F1
#
_cell.length_a   1.000
_cell.length_b   1.000
_cell.length_c   1.000
_cell.angle_alpha   90.00
_cell.angle_beta   90.00
_cell.angle_gamma   90.00
#
_symmetry.space_group_name_H-M   'P 1'
#
loop_
_entity.id
_entity.type
_entity.pdbx_description
1 polymer ?
#
loop_
_entity_poly.entity_id
_entity_poly.type
_entity_poly.pdbx_seq_one_letter_code
_entity_poly.pdbx_strand_id
1 'polypeptide(L)'
;MRVAIVTRANQFFIEVGAQETVVAIKKKIEQLHGVPVASQVLSVTGWELVDGLDMDDYPIVTEGTKIDLTIKPAEPHPNKMQITVKFSAKKLSIEVDRTDTVRSLKEKIHIIDSTPIKRMTLYFSGTELDEDFRTLSEYGIREFSEIVAFLKTMNRSRDEPPTRKLTFVVQTSSSLLNEATIPLEMRDANTVNELKQLLISRKILPGDDYLFIHRQRIMRDSCSLRWHGVENGDCLYVFKGTVSTGGFA
;
A
#
# COMPACT_ATOMS: atom_id res chain seq x y z
N MET A 1 -16.52 6.05 -28.61
CA MET A 1 -17.78 6.44 -29.26
C MET A 1 -18.52 7.44 -28.38
N ARG A 2 -19.18 8.44 -28.99
CA ARG A 2 -19.94 9.46 -28.24
C ARG A 2 -21.41 9.03 -28.14
N VAL A 3 -21.93 8.88 -26.93
CA VAL A 3 -23.34 8.48 -26.68
C VAL A 3 -24.11 9.61 -26.02
N ALA A 4 -25.43 9.63 -26.20
CA ALA A 4 -26.33 10.61 -25.61
C ALA A 4 -27.04 10.01 -24.39
N ILE A 5 -26.80 10.56 -23.20
CA ILE A 5 -27.54 10.19 -21.99
C ILE A 5 -28.78 11.06 -21.90
N VAL A 6 -29.95 10.44 -21.95
CA VAL A 6 -31.25 11.11 -21.92
C VAL A 6 -31.85 10.92 -20.53
N THR A 7 -32.19 12.02 -19.87
CA THR A 7 -32.91 12.03 -18.59
C THR A 7 -34.32 12.60 -18.79
N ARG A 8 -35.18 12.51 -17.78
CA ARG A 8 -36.56 13.03 -17.85
C ARG A 8 -36.66 14.53 -18.15
N ALA A 9 -35.63 15.31 -17.84
CA ALA A 9 -35.65 16.77 -17.97
C ALA A 9 -34.57 17.32 -18.92
N ASN A 10 -33.53 16.54 -19.22
CA ASN A 10 -32.39 17.01 -20.01
C ASN A 10 -31.66 15.86 -20.72
N GLN A 11 -30.85 16.17 -21.74
CA GLN A 11 -29.93 15.22 -22.34
C GLN A 11 -28.52 15.80 -22.40
N PHE A 12 -27.51 14.95 -22.26
CA PHE A 12 -26.11 15.33 -22.36
C PHE A 12 -25.31 14.22 -23.05
N PHE A 13 -24.07 14.52 -23.45
CA PHE A 13 -23.23 13.57 -24.17
C PHE A 13 -22.03 13.15 -23.34
N ILE A 14 -21.67 11.87 -23.43
CA ILE A 14 -20.47 11.33 -22.81
C ILE A 14 -19.67 10.51 -23.82
N GLU A 15 -18.35 10.46 -23.62
CA GLU A 15 -17.47 9.58 -24.40
C GLU A 15 -17.30 8.24 -23.69
N VAL A 16 -17.57 7.17 -24.43
CA VAL A 16 -17.54 5.79 -23.94
C VAL A 16 -16.63 4.95 -24.83
N GLY A 17 -15.79 4.11 -24.23
CA GLY A 17 -14.94 3.15 -24.94
C GLY A 17 -15.73 1.89 -25.34
N ALA A 18 -15.28 1.16 -26.37
CA ALA A 18 -15.91 -0.10 -26.76
C ALA A 18 -15.84 -1.17 -25.65
N GLN A 19 -14.72 -1.24 -24.94
CA GLN A 19 -14.53 -2.16 -23.80
C GLN A 19 -14.87 -1.53 -22.44
N GLU A 20 -15.62 -0.43 -22.42
CA GLU A 20 -15.96 0.25 -21.17
C GLU A 20 -17.19 -0.40 -20.54
N THR A 21 -17.08 -0.79 -19.27
CA THR A 21 -18.17 -1.44 -18.53
C THR A 21 -19.31 -0.49 -18.23
N VAL A 22 -20.52 -1.02 -18.12
CA VAL A 22 -21.71 -0.25 -17.74
C VAL A 22 -21.51 0.47 -16.39
N VAL A 23 -20.83 -0.15 -15.42
CA VAL A 23 -20.48 0.50 -14.14
C VAL A 23 -19.54 1.70 -14.33
N ALA A 24 -18.57 1.62 -15.24
CA ALA A 24 -17.67 2.74 -15.51
C ALA A 24 -18.43 3.92 -16.15
N ILE A 25 -19.39 3.64 -17.03
CA ILE A 25 -20.28 4.65 -17.62
C ILE A 25 -21.14 5.31 -16.54
N LYS A 26 -21.74 4.53 -15.63
CA LYS A 26 -22.50 5.07 -14.51
C LYS A 26 -21.64 5.96 -13.60
N LYS A 27 -20.38 5.58 -13.33
CA LYS A 27 -19.44 6.43 -12.58
C LYS A 27 -19.15 7.75 -13.28
N LYS A 28 -19.01 7.76 -14.60
CA LYS A 28 -18.85 9.02 -15.37
C LYS A 28 -20.08 9.92 -15.21
N ILE A 29 -21.28 9.33 -15.26
CA ILE A 29 -22.53 10.07 -15.06
C ILE A 29 -22.63 10.62 -13.62
N GLU A 30 -22.18 9.85 -12.62
CA GLU A 30 -22.11 10.29 -11.21
C GLU A 30 -21.19 11.51 -11.05
N GLN A 31 -20.02 11.50 -11.71
CA GLN A 31 -19.08 12.62 -11.67
C GLN A 31 -19.62 13.87 -12.36
N LEU A 32 -20.41 13.72 -13.43
CA LEU A 32 -20.93 14.85 -14.21
C LEU A 32 -22.21 15.46 -13.62
N HIS A 33 -23.08 14.63 -13.06
CA HIS A 33 -24.43 15.01 -12.66
C HIS A 33 -24.75 14.76 -11.18
N GLY A 34 -23.80 14.23 -10.40
CA GLY A 34 -23.94 14.01 -8.96
C GLY A 34 -24.95 12.93 -8.58
N VAL A 35 -25.40 12.11 -9.53
CA VAL A 35 -26.36 11.02 -9.29
C VAL A 35 -25.60 9.75 -8.87
N PRO A 36 -25.84 9.17 -7.70
CA PRO A 36 -25.13 7.96 -7.27
C PRO A 36 -25.30 6.79 -8.23
N VAL A 37 -24.23 6.05 -8.54
CA VAL A 37 -24.25 4.89 -9.46
C VAL A 37 -25.40 3.92 -9.17
N ALA A 38 -25.69 3.67 -7.89
CA ALA A 38 -26.75 2.75 -7.45
C ALA A 38 -28.16 3.21 -7.80
N SER A 39 -28.38 4.52 -7.95
CA SER A 39 -29.67 5.10 -8.36
C SER A 39 -29.83 5.14 -9.88
N GLN A 40 -28.74 4.90 -10.62
CA GLN A 40 -28.72 4.98 -12.07
C GLN A 40 -29.14 3.65 -12.71
N VAL A 41 -30.21 3.71 -13.48
CA VAL A 41 -30.58 2.64 -14.41
C VAL A 41 -30.41 3.17 -15.81
N LEU A 42 -29.49 2.55 -16.56
CA LEU A 42 -29.24 2.85 -17.95
C LEU A 42 -30.03 1.86 -18.79
N SER A 43 -30.81 2.36 -19.76
CA SER A 43 -31.55 1.51 -20.68
C SER A 43 -31.45 2.03 -22.11
N VAL A 44 -31.42 1.12 -23.08
CA VAL A 44 -31.43 1.43 -24.51
C VAL A 44 -32.64 0.78 -25.12
N THR A 45 -33.50 1.54 -25.79
CA THR A 45 -34.74 1.04 -26.41
C THR A 45 -35.64 0.23 -25.45
N GLY A 46 -35.59 0.54 -24.15
CA GLY A 46 -36.33 -0.16 -23.09
C GLY A 46 -35.59 -1.36 -22.48
N TRP A 47 -34.39 -1.71 -22.96
CA TRP A 47 -33.55 -2.78 -22.42
C TRP A 47 -32.55 -2.22 -21.41
N GLU A 48 -32.62 -2.69 -20.17
CA GLU A 48 -31.67 -2.28 -19.12
C GLU A 48 -30.27 -2.84 -19.39
N LEU A 49 -29.27 -1.98 -19.33
CA LEU A 49 -27.86 -2.33 -19.41
C LEU A 49 -27.39 -2.90 -18.08
N VAL A 50 -26.65 -4.00 -18.13
CA VAL A 50 -26.22 -4.79 -16.97
C VAL A 50 -24.81 -4.39 -16.58
N ASP A 51 -24.62 -4.12 -15.29
CA ASP A 51 -23.38 -3.58 -14.70
C ASP A 51 -22.11 -4.41 -14.98
N GLY A 52 -22.25 -5.73 -15.17
CA GLY A 52 -21.14 -6.65 -15.43
C GLY A 52 -20.71 -6.77 -16.89
N LEU A 53 -21.41 -6.12 -17.83
CA LEU A 53 -21.14 -6.19 -19.27
C LEU A 53 -20.50 -4.88 -19.77
N ASP A 54 -19.79 -4.95 -20.89
CA ASP A 54 -19.17 -3.80 -21.57
C ASP A 54 -19.93 -3.36 -22.82
N MET A 55 -19.46 -2.33 -23.54
CA MET A 55 -20.16 -1.87 -24.75
C MET A 55 -19.98 -2.81 -25.95
N ASP A 56 -18.96 -3.67 -25.97
CA ASP A 56 -18.79 -4.72 -26.98
C ASP A 56 -19.90 -5.78 -26.83
N ASP A 57 -20.34 -6.07 -25.59
CA ASP A 57 -21.50 -6.92 -25.31
C ASP A 57 -22.83 -6.32 -25.77
N TYR A 58 -22.88 -5.01 -26.03
CA TYR A 58 -24.08 -4.28 -26.47
C TYR A 58 -23.90 -3.68 -27.88
N PRO A 59 -23.96 -4.48 -28.96
CA PRO A 59 -23.78 -3.98 -30.33
C PRO A 59 -24.84 -2.97 -30.79
N ILE A 60 -25.93 -2.82 -30.03
CA ILE A 60 -26.94 -1.78 -30.21
C ILE A 60 -26.45 -0.38 -29.78
N VAL A 61 -25.40 -0.31 -28.96
CA VAL A 61 -24.79 0.93 -28.51
C VAL A 61 -23.69 1.32 -29.48
N THR A 62 -24.03 2.28 -30.33
CA THR A 62 -23.12 2.87 -31.33
C THR A 62 -22.96 4.37 -31.08
N GLU A 63 -22.13 5.02 -31.89
CA GLU A 63 -22.01 6.48 -31.84
C GLU A 63 -23.36 7.16 -32.10
N GLY A 64 -23.73 8.08 -31.21
CA GLY A 64 -25.01 8.79 -31.22
C GLY A 64 -26.17 8.04 -30.59
N THR A 65 -26.00 6.80 -30.11
CA THR A 65 -27.07 6.05 -29.45
C THR A 65 -27.56 6.79 -28.21
N LYS A 66 -28.89 6.83 -28.05
CA LYS A 66 -29.56 7.39 -26.88
C LYS A 66 -29.70 6.32 -25.80
N ILE A 67 -29.10 6.58 -24.65
CA ILE A 67 -29.20 5.77 -23.44
C ILE A 67 -30.09 6.54 -22.47
N ASP A 68 -31.25 5.98 -22.15
CA ASP A 68 -32.15 6.54 -21.16
C ASP A 68 -31.59 6.28 -19.75
N LEU A 69 -31.29 7.35 -19.03
CA LEU A 69 -30.97 7.33 -17.61
C LEU A 69 -32.27 7.53 -16.82
N THR A 70 -32.74 6.42 -16.25
CA THR A 70 -33.80 6.45 -15.25
C THR A 70 -33.17 6.51 -13.87
N ILE A 71 -33.44 7.60 -13.15
CA ILE A 71 -33.16 7.68 -11.73
C ILE A 71 -34.29 6.92 -11.03
N LYS A 72 -34.04 5.66 -10.68
CA LYS A 72 -34.89 5.00 -9.70
C LYS A 72 -34.51 5.63 -8.35
N PRO A 73 -35.47 6.07 -7.50
CA PRO A 73 -35.12 6.30 -6.10
C PRO A 73 -34.40 5.02 -5.69
N ALA A 74 -33.14 5.13 -5.24
CA ALA A 74 -32.42 3.97 -4.78
C ALA A 74 -33.41 3.26 -3.87
N GLU A 75 -33.88 2.08 -4.29
CA GLU A 75 -34.43 1.18 -3.29
C GLU A 75 -33.36 1.21 -2.22
N PRO A 76 -33.68 1.55 -0.95
CA PRO A 76 -32.70 1.43 0.09
C PRO A 76 -32.20 0.01 -0.11
N HIS A 77 -30.97 -0.14 -0.62
CA HIS A 77 -30.36 -1.45 -0.65
C HIS A 77 -30.40 -1.74 0.83
N PRO A 78 -31.27 -2.64 1.32
CA PRO A 78 -31.50 -2.72 2.75
C PRO A 78 -30.14 -2.98 3.40
N ASN A 79 -29.24 -3.62 2.65
CA ASN A 79 -27.92 -3.97 3.05
C ASN A 79 -26.88 -2.84 3.09
N LYS A 80 -27.03 -1.70 2.40
CA LYS A 80 -26.04 -0.62 2.55
C LYS A 80 -26.24 0.04 3.92
N MET A 81 -25.21 -0.03 4.74
CA MET A 81 -25.19 0.50 6.09
C MET A 81 -23.90 1.26 6.31
N GLN A 82 -23.98 2.35 7.08
CA GLN A 82 -22.78 3.06 7.50
C GLN A 82 -22.30 2.48 8.83
N ILE A 83 -21.00 2.19 8.93
CA ILE A 83 -20.36 1.75 10.18
C ILE A 83 -19.24 2.71 10.56
N THR A 84 -18.89 2.72 11.84
CA THR A 84 -17.77 3.51 12.35
C THR A 84 -16.62 2.60 12.71
N VAL A 85 -15.47 2.80 12.06
CA VAL A 85 -14.22 2.13 12.39
C VAL A 85 -13.40 3.02 13.31
N LYS A 86 -13.21 2.59 14.55
CA LYS A 86 -12.43 3.29 15.57
C LYS A 86 -11.00 2.77 15.58
N PHE A 87 -10.06 3.66 15.33
CA PHE A 87 -8.63 3.45 15.53
C PHE A 87 -8.18 4.08 16.86
N SER A 88 -6.95 3.78 17.30
CA SER A 88 -6.38 4.32 18.55
C SER A 88 -6.35 5.85 18.62
N ALA A 89 -6.23 6.55 17.48
CA ALA A 89 -6.09 8.01 17.40
C ALA A 89 -7.15 8.72 16.55
N LYS A 90 -8.08 7.98 15.92
CA LYS A 90 -9.09 8.54 15.01
C LYS A 90 -10.30 7.64 14.85
N LYS A 91 -11.40 8.19 14.35
CA LYS A 91 -12.60 7.45 13.91
C LYS A 91 -12.83 7.70 12.42
N LEU A 92 -13.25 6.67 11.70
CA LEU A 92 -13.54 6.73 10.28
C LEU A 92 -14.93 6.13 10.02
N SER A 93 -15.79 6.86 9.31
CA SER A 93 -17.09 6.35 8.87
C SER A 93 -16.96 5.70 7.49
N ILE A 94 -17.41 4.46 7.34
CA ILE A 94 -17.31 3.68 6.09
C ILE A 94 -18.69 3.16 5.70
N GLU A 95 -19.03 3.28 4.42
CA GLU A 95 -20.21 2.66 3.84
C GLU A 95 -19.90 1.22 3.43
N VAL A 96 -20.69 0.28 3.97
CA VAL A 96 -20.52 -1.17 3.77
C VAL A 96 -21.87 -1.81 3.45
N ASP A 97 -21.83 -2.97 2.82
CA ASP A 97 -23.00 -3.81 2.61
C ASP A 97 -23.12 -4.85 3.75
N ARG A 98 -24.34 -5.26 4.15
CA ARG A 98 -24.56 -6.36 5.12
C ARG A 98 -23.96 -7.68 4.66
N THR A 99 -23.87 -7.88 3.34
CA THR A 99 -23.25 -9.03 2.69
C THR A 99 -21.75 -8.86 2.46
N ASP A 100 -21.18 -7.68 2.74
CA ASP A 100 -19.73 -7.53 2.70
C ASP A 100 -19.09 -8.53 3.67
N THR A 101 -17.98 -9.11 3.25
CA THR A 101 -17.16 -9.98 4.10
C THR A 101 -16.21 -9.15 4.95
N VAL A 102 -15.68 -9.76 6.01
CA VAL A 102 -14.61 -9.16 6.82
C VAL A 102 -13.42 -8.73 5.95
N ARG A 103 -13.06 -9.52 4.92
CA ARG A 103 -12.02 -9.17 3.96
C ARG A 103 -12.36 -7.91 3.14
N SER A 104 -13.57 -7.83 2.60
CA SER A 104 -14.06 -6.64 1.86
C SER A 104 -13.98 -5.38 2.73
N LEU A 105 -14.36 -5.48 4.00
CA LEU A 105 -14.22 -4.39 4.96
C LEU A 105 -12.75 -3.98 5.17
N LYS A 106 -11.83 -4.92 5.38
CA LYS A 106 -10.39 -4.61 5.51
C LYS A 106 -9.83 -3.93 4.25
N GLU A 107 -10.26 -4.35 3.06
CA GLU A 107 -9.89 -3.73 1.78
C GLU A 107 -10.40 -2.29 1.67
N LYS A 108 -11.67 -2.03 2.04
CA LYS A 108 -12.22 -0.67 2.08
C LYS A 108 -11.45 0.24 3.05
N ILE A 109 -11.12 -0.26 4.24
CA ILE A 109 -10.31 0.49 5.21
C ILE A 109 -8.91 0.74 4.65
N HIS A 110 -8.31 -0.22 3.96
CA HIS A 110 -7.01 -0.07 3.31
C HIS A 110 -7.03 1.05 2.25
N ILE A 111 -8.06 1.12 1.42
CA ILE A 111 -8.19 2.16 0.39
C ILE A 111 -8.32 3.55 1.01
N ILE A 112 -9.14 3.69 2.05
CA ILE A 112 -9.42 5.00 2.66
C ILE A 112 -8.26 5.48 3.53
N ASP A 113 -7.64 4.56 4.29
CA ASP A 113 -6.68 4.90 5.33
C ASP A 113 -5.23 4.55 4.97
N SER A 114 -4.99 3.92 3.81
CA SER A 114 -3.70 3.34 3.41
C SER A 114 -3.14 2.32 4.42
N THR A 115 -3.99 1.76 5.29
CA THR A 115 -3.55 0.81 6.34
C THR A 115 -3.39 -0.60 5.76
N PRO A 116 -2.26 -1.29 5.95
CA PRO A 116 -2.06 -2.63 5.39
C PRO A 116 -3.03 -3.67 5.98
N ILE A 117 -3.78 -4.35 5.11
CA ILE A 117 -4.76 -5.40 5.48
C ILE A 117 -4.15 -6.46 6.41
N LYS A 118 -2.93 -6.93 6.11
CA LYS A 118 -2.22 -7.96 6.89
C LYS A 118 -1.95 -7.58 8.34
N ARG A 119 -1.97 -6.29 8.66
CA ARG A 119 -1.70 -5.79 10.02
C ARG A 119 -2.98 -5.38 10.74
N MET A 120 -4.11 -5.43 10.05
CA MET A 120 -5.38 -4.96 10.55
C MET A 120 -6.14 -6.10 11.22
N THR A 121 -6.37 -5.96 12.51
CA THR A 121 -7.28 -6.82 13.26
C THR A 121 -8.52 -6.02 13.61
N LEU A 122 -9.69 -6.52 13.23
CA LEU A 122 -10.97 -5.89 13.49
C LEU A 122 -11.67 -6.58 14.65
N TYR A 123 -12.27 -5.80 15.54
CA TYR A 123 -13.04 -6.30 16.67
C TYR A 123 -14.42 -5.66 16.71
N PHE A 124 -15.44 -6.47 16.95
CA PHE A 124 -16.81 -6.02 17.16
C PHE A 124 -17.36 -6.59 18.47
N SER A 125 -17.85 -5.72 19.37
CA SER A 125 -18.38 -6.12 20.68
C SER A 125 -17.45 -7.06 21.48
N GLY A 126 -16.13 -6.87 21.38
CA GLY A 126 -15.13 -7.71 22.04
C GLY A 126 -14.78 -9.02 21.32
N THR A 127 -15.42 -9.33 20.19
CA THR A 127 -15.13 -10.49 19.35
C THR A 127 -14.20 -10.10 18.21
N GLU A 128 -13.12 -10.85 17.99
CA GLU A 128 -12.24 -10.68 16.83
C GLU A 128 -12.95 -11.15 15.56
N LEU A 129 -12.88 -10.36 14.48
CA LEU A 129 -13.38 -10.75 13.16
C LEU A 129 -12.24 -11.48 12.41
N ASP A 130 -12.00 -12.74 12.77
CA ASP A 130 -10.91 -13.56 12.23
C ASP A 130 -11.28 -14.30 10.94
N GLU A 131 -12.58 -14.60 10.75
CA GLU A 131 -13.08 -15.29 9.55
C GLU A 131 -13.24 -14.32 8.36
N ASP A 132 -12.23 -14.26 7.47
CA ASP A 132 -12.20 -13.33 6.33
C ASP A 132 -13.38 -13.48 5.34
N PHE A 133 -13.97 -14.67 5.24
CA PHE A 133 -15.08 -14.97 4.32
C PHE A 133 -16.47 -14.81 4.93
N ARG A 134 -16.54 -14.63 6.25
CA ARG A 134 -17.80 -14.45 6.96
C ARG A 134 -18.32 -13.03 6.76
N THR A 135 -19.62 -12.90 6.60
CA THR A 135 -20.26 -11.61 6.30
C THR A 135 -20.41 -10.76 7.55
N LEU A 136 -20.49 -9.44 7.40
CA LEU A 136 -20.70 -8.52 8.51
C LEU A 136 -22.02 -8.81 9.24
N SER A 137 -23.06 -9.19 8.50
CA SER A 137 -24.37 -9.55 9.07
C SER A 137 -24.31 -10.79 9.98
N GLU A 138 -23.48 -11.79 9.65
CA GLU A 138 -23.29 -13.01 10.46
C GLU A 138 -22.55 -12.75 11.78
N TYR A 139 -21.81 -11.65 11.88
CA TYR A 139 -21.24 -11.14 13.14
C TYR A 139 -22.21 -10.22 13.90
N GLY A 140 -23.41 -9.99 13.36
CA GLY A 140 -24.40 -9.09 13.97
C GLY A 140 -24.06 -7.60 13.81
N ILE A 141 -23.18 -7.25 12.87
CA ILE A 141 -22.81 -5.86 12.59
C ILE A 141 -23.97 -5.20 11.83
N ARG A 142 -24.39 -4.03 12.32
CA ARG A 142 -25.54 -3.25 11.82
C ARG A 142 -25.13 -1.82 11.49
N GLU A 143 -26.08 -1.06 10.98
CA GLU A 143 -25.92 0.38 10.80
C GLU A 143 -25.53 1.07 12.11
N PHE A 144 -24.58 2.00 12.01
CA PHE A 144 -23.96 2.74 13.11
C PHE A 144 -23.17 1.87 14.10
N SER A 145 -22.87 0.61 13.77
CA SER A 145 -22.00 -0.22 14.59
C SER A 145 -20.59 0.34 14.66
N GLU A 146 -20.01 0.29 15.86
CA GLU A 146 -18.61 0.65 16.10
C GLU A 146 -17.72 -0.60 16.05
N ILE A 147 -16.83 -0.65 15.07
CA ILE A 147 -15.80 -1.68 14.94
C ILE A 147 -14.49 -1.08 15.40
N VAL A 148 -13.78 -1.76 16.30
CA VAL A 148 -12.45 -1.33 16.74
C VAL A 148 -11.41 -1.96 15.82
N ALA A 149 -10.68 -1.13 15.09
CA ALA A 149 -9.53 -1.56 14.30
C ALA A 149 -8.26 -1.39 15.14
N PHE A 150 -7.65 -2.52 15.49
CA PHE A 150 -6.29 -2.55 15.98
C PHE A 150 -5.38 -2.77 14.79
N LEU A 151 -4.59 -1.75 14.48
CA LEU A 151 -3.39 -1.98 13.71
C LEU A 151 -2.45 -2.71 14.67
N LYS A 152 -2.18 -4.00 14.42
CA LYS A 152 -0.96 -4.60 14.96
C LYS A 152 0.14 -3.72 14.45
N THR A 153 0.65 -2.87 15.34
CA THR A 153 1.95 -2.27 15.18
C THR A 153 2.85 -3.47 14.91
N MET A 154 3.24 -3.63 13.65
CA MET A 154 4.67 -3.65 13.45
C MET A 154 5.13 -2.36 14.11
N ASN A 155 5.40 -2.44 15.42
CA ASN A 155 6.76 -2.50 15.84
C ASN A 155 7.64 -2.54 14.58
N ARG A 156 7.96 -1.33 14.09
CA ARG A 156 9.21 -1.17 13.37
C ARG A 156 10.38 -1.50 14.30
N SER A 157 10.16 -1.97 15.53
CA SER A 157 11.00 -3.04 16.03
C SER A 157 10.71 -4.33 15.26
N ARG A 158 11.44 -4.48 14.15
CA ARG A 158 12.27 -5.67 14.04
C ARG A 158 11.52 -6.98 14.33
N ASP A 159 10.89 -7.57 13.30
CA ASP A 159 11.39 -8.90 12.94
C ASP A 159 12.83 -8.66 12.48
N GLU A 160 13.73 -8.44 13.44
CA GLU A 160 15.14 -8.59 13.15
C GLU A 160 15.26 -10.08 12.97
N PRO A 161 15.64 -10.56 11.77
CA PRO A 161 16.19 -11.90 11.68
C PRO A 161 17.18 -12.00 12.84
N PRO A 162 17.12 -13.05 13.66
CA PRO A 162 17.93 -13.15 14.88
C PRO A 162 19.33 -12.63 14.56
N THR A 163 19.71 -11.50 15.18
CA THR A 163 20.94 -10.82 14.79
C THR A 163 22.07 -11.80 14.94
N ARG A 164 22.80 -11.99 13.85
CA ARG A 164 23.95 -12.87 13.86
C ARG A 164 25.12 -12.02 14.31
N LYS A 165 25.83 -12.54 15.31
CA LYS A 165 27.13 -11.99 15.70
C LYS A 165 28.08 -12.27 14.56
N LEU A 166 28.59 -11.21 13.94
CA LEU A 166 29.57 -11.27 12.88
C LEU A 166 30.96 -11.05 13.47
N THR A 167 31.88 -11.95 13.12
CA THR A 167 33.32 -11.79 13.33
C THR A 167 33.98 -11.59 11.98
N PHE A 168 34.52 -10.42 11.71
CA PHE A 168 35.16 -10.05 10.44
C PHE A 168 36.43 -9.27 10.72
N VAL A 169 37.27 -9.06 9.70
CA VAL A 169 38.49 -8.28 9.84
C VAL A 169 38.40 -6.97 9.05
N VAL A 170 38.93 -5.91 9.63
CA VAL A 170 39.10 -4.63 8.95
C VAL A 170 40.56 -4.43 8.61
N GLN A 171 40.82 -4.15 7.34
CA GLN A 171 42.15 -3.86 6.81
C GLN A 171 42.20 -2.42 6.33
N THR A 172 43.10 -1.62 6.90
CA THR A 172 43.25 -0.21 6.55
C THR A 172 44.30 -0.03 5.46
N SER A 173 44.08 0.95 4.57
CA SER A 173 45.03 1.27 3.49
C SER A 173 46.38 1.78 4.00
N SER A 174 46.45 2.29 5.24
CA SER A 174 47.70 2.69 5.91
C SER A 174 48.64 1.52 6.20
N SER A 175 48.18 0.29 6.03
CA SER A 175 48.87 -0.95 6.38
C SER A 175 49.35 -1.77 5.18
N LEU A 176 49.46 -1.17 3.98
CA LEU A 176 50.13 -1.81 2.83
C LEU A 176 51.61 -2.18 3.09
N LEU A 177 52.17 -1.81 4.25
CA LEU A 177 53.54 -2.14 4.68
C LEU A 177 53.64 -3.01 5.94
N ASN A 178 52.55 -3.28 6.67
CA ASN A 178 52.54 -4.20 7.81
C ASN A 178 51.12 -4.70 8.04
N GLU A 179 50.94 -6.03 8.00
CA GLU A 179 49.70 -6.82 8.00
C GLU A 179 48.80 -6.64 9.25
N ALA A 180 48.53 -5.42 9.69
CA ALA A 180 47.63 -5.15 10.80
C ALA A 180 46.17 -5.35 10.34
N THR A 181 45.70 -6.58 10.47
CA THR A 181 44.27 -6.91 10.37
C THR A 181 43.64 -6.76 11.75
N ILE A 182 42.54 -6.01 11.83
CA ILE A 182 41.87 -5.77 13.10
C ILE A 182 40.62 -6.65 13.13
N PRO A 183 40.57 -7.69 13.97
CA PRO A 183 39.36 -8.45 14.17
C PRO A 183 38.32 -7.57 14.86
N LEU A 184 37.12 -7.52 14.30
CA LEU A 184 35.98 -6.83 14.86
C LEU A 184 34.82 -7.78 15.00
N GLU A 185 34.01 -7.46 16.00
CA GLU A 185 32.82 -8.21 16.31
C GLU A 185 31.65 -7.23 16.42
N MET A 186 30.67 -7.39 15.53
CA MET A 186 29.47 -6.57 15.47
C MET A 186 28.27 -7.42 15.09
N ARG A 187 27.06 -6.90 15.22
CA ARG A 187 25.86 -7.58 14.70
C ARG A 187 25.72 -7.31 13.21
N ASP A 188 25.19 -8.27 12.47
CA ASP A 188 24.82 -8.12 11.05
C ASP A 188 23.84 -6.96 10.81
N ALA A 189 23.03 -6.61 11.81
CA ALA A 189 22.14 -5.46 11.79
C ALA A 189 22.83 -4.10 12.00
N ASN A 190 24.08 -4.05 12.45
CA ASN A 190 24.79 -2.79 12.63
C ASN A 190 25.04 -2.09 11.30
N THR A 191 24.96 -0.76 11.31
CA THR A 191 25.21 0.08 10.12
C THR A 191 26.70 0.33 9.89
N VAL A 192 27.06 0.66 8.66
CA VAL A 192 28.42 1.05 8.31
C VAL A 192 28.84 2.32 9.07
N ASN A 193 27.92 3.24 9.32
CA ASN A 193 28.19 4.39 10.19
C ASN A 193 28.51 3.96 11.64
N GLU A 194 27.79 3.00 12.21
CA GLU A 194 28.12 2.47 13.56
C GLU A 194 29.50 1.79 13.58
N LEU A 195 29.88 1.06 12.53
CA LEU A 195 31.22 0.50 12.36
C LEU A 195 32.28 1.62 12.32
N LYS A 196 32.03 2.68 11.55
CA LYS A 196 32.91 3.86 11.46
C LYS A 196 33.10 4.52 12.82
N GLN A 197 32.01 4.77 13.54
CA GLN A 197 32.05 5.35 14.89
C GLN A 197 32.78 4.45 15.89
N LEU A 198 32.62 3.11 15.81
CA LEU A 198 33.34 2.16 16.65
C LEU A 198 34.85 2.24 16.42
N LEU A 199 35.28 2.31 15.15
CA LEU A 199 36.70 2.41 14.79
C LEU A 199 37.32 3.75 15.20
N ILE A 200 36.57 4.85 15.09
CA ILE A 200 36.99 6.17 15.59
C ILE A 200 37.09 6.16 17.12
N SER A 201 36.09 5.61 17.80
CA SER A 201 36.05 5.49 19.26
C SER A 201 37.23 4.67 19.81
N ARG A 202 37.61 3.60 19.12
CA ARG A 202 38.78 2.78 19.45
C ARG A 202 40.12 3.41 19.06
N LYS A 203 40.12 4.64 18.51
CA LYS A 203 41.30 5.35 17.97
C LYS A 203 42.05 4.57 16.89
N ILE A 204 41.34 3.72 16.17
CA ILE A 204 41.88 2.89 15.08
C ILE A 204 41.91 3.70 13.78
N LEU A 205 40.87 4.51 13.55
CA LEU A 205 40.81 5.48 12.47
C LEU A 205 40.80 6.89 13.08
N PRO A 206 41.60 7.85 12.56
CA PRO A 206 41.39 9.26 12.86
C PRO A 206 40.03 9.72 12.32
N GLY A 207 39.51 10.87 12.76
CA GLY A 207 38.13 11.31 12.44
C GLY A 207 37.88 11.75 10.99
N ASP A 208 38.64 11.25 10.02
CA ASP A 208 38.60 11.69 8.61
C ASP A 208 37.60 10.87 7.77
N ASP A 209 37.26 11.35 6.58
CA ASP A 209 36.34 10.68 5.66
C ASP A 209 36.92 9.34 5.16
N TYR A 210 36.34 8.24 5.64
CA TYR A 210 36.66 6.87 5.21
C TYR A 210 35.53 6.24 4.42
N LEU A 211 35.94 5.42 3.45
CA LEU A 211 35.09 4.52 2.69
C LEU A 211 35.42 3.10 3.07
N PHE A 212 34.38 2.30 3.26
CA PHE A 212 34.49 0.86 3.46
C PHE A 212 34.19 0.16 2.14
N ILE A 213 34.96 -0.86 1.80
CA ILE A 213 34.77 -1.67 0.60
C ILE A 213 34.63 -3.13 1.01
N HIS A 214 33.54 -3.75 0.57
CA HIS A 214 33.27 -5.17 0.74
C HIS A 214 33.02 -5.81 -0.62
N ARG A 215 33.74 -6.88 -0.97
CA ARG A 215 33.61 -7.60 -2.26
C ARG A 215 33.55 -6.65 -3.47
N GLN A 216 34.51 -5.73 -3.56
CA GLN A 216 34.64 -4.71 -4.61
C GLN A 216 33.50 -3.67 -4.67
N ARG A 217 32.65 -3.58 -3.65
CA ARG A 217 31.56 -2.60 -3.57
C ARG A 217 31.79 -1.62 -2.42
N ILE A 218 31.59 -0.33 -2.71
CA ILE A 218 31.61 0.72 -1.68
C ILE A 218 30.39 0.53 -0.78
N MET A 219 30.64 0.42 0.51
CA MET A 219 29.61 0.28 1.51
C MET A 219 29.02 1.67 1.84
N ARG A 220 27.69 1.73 1.90
CA ARG A 220 26.92 2.94 2.23
C ARG A 220 26.72 3.06 3.74
N ASP A 221 27.00 4.24 4.28
CA ASP A 221 26.93 4.58 5.71
C ASP A 221 25.55 4.30 6.33
N SER A 222 24.46 4.51 5.57
CA SER A 222 23.07 4.30 6.00
C SER A 222 22.59 2.85 5.95
N CYS A 223 23.38 1.93 5.40
CA CYS A 223 23.01 0.52 5.23
C CYS A 223 23.71 -0.38 6.27
N SER A 224 23.09 -1.51 6.61
CA SER A 224 23.65 -2.50 7.54
C SER A 224 24.73 -3.38 6.92
N LEU A 225 25.56 -4.01 7.75
CA LEU A 225 26.53 -5.02 7.31
C LEU A 225 25.83 -6.18 6.56
N ARG A 226 24.64 -6.59 7.02
CA ARG A 226 23.79 -7.56 6.32
C ARG A 226 23.35 -7.06 4.94
N TRP A 227 23.01 -5.79 4.79
CA TRP A 227 22.63 -5.23 3.49
C TRP A 227 23.78 -5.32 2.47
N HIS A 228 25.02 -5.21 2.96
CA HIS A 228 26.24 -5.38 2.18
C HIS A 228 26.70 -6.84 2.07
N GLY A 229 25.95 -7.79 2.64
CA GLY A 229 26.22 -9.22 2.58
C GLY A 229 27.48 -9.66 3.34
N VAL A 230 27.85 -8.97 4.43
CA VAL A 230 29.01 -9.32 5.26
C VAL A 230 28.72 -10.59 6.06
N GLU A 231 29.63 -11.56 5.99
CA GLU A 231 29.56 -12.87 6.64
C GLU A 231 30.73 -13.07 7.63
N ASN A 232 30.71 -14.15 8.41
CA ASN A 232 31.80 -14.49 9.32
C ASN A 232 33.08 -14.81 8.55
N GLY A 233 34.19 -14.17 8.94
CA GLY A 233 35.49 -14.34 8.32
C GLY A 233 35.76 -13.40 7.14
N ASP A 234 34.79 -12.56 6.75
CA ASP A 234 34.98 -11.61 5.65
C ASP A 234 36.00 -10.50 6.01
N CYS A 235 36.63 -9.95 4.96
CA CYS A 235 37.56 -8.83 5.06
C CYS A 235 36.91 -7.55 4.52
N LEU A 236 36.89 -6.50 5.33
CA LEU A 236 36.47 -5.15 4.93
C LEU A 236 37.70 -4.26 4.73
N TYR A 237 37.78 -3.62 3.58
CA TYR A 237 38.88 -2.69 3.28
C TYR A 237 38.46 -1.26 3.57
N VAL A 238 39.34 -0.51 4.24
CA VAL A 238 39.12 0.89 4.59
C VAL A 238 40.09 1.76 3.82
N PHE A 239 39.53 2.73 3.09
CA PHE A 239 40.28 3.72 2.34
C PHE A 239 39.92 5.12 2.81
N LYS A 240 40.93 5.98 2.93
CA LYS A 240 40.72 7.41 3.18
C LYS A 240 40.26 8.08 1.88
N GLY A 241 39.12 8.75 1.90
CA GLY A 241 38.58 9.47 0.74
C GLY A 241 37.08 9.75 0.84
N THR A 242 36.60 10.65 -0.01
CA THR A 242 35.18 10.94 -0.21
C THR A 242 34.75 10.55 -1.63
N VAL A 243 33.53 10.04 -1.78
CA VAL A 243 32.94 9.84 -3.11
C VAL A 243 32.30 11.16 -3.52
N SER A 244 32.98 11.96 -4.35
CA SER A 244 32.37 13.09 -5.02
C SER A 244 31.54 12.59 -6.19
N THR A 245 30.21 12.55 -6.02
CA THR A 245 29.30 12.42 -7.15
C THR A 245 29.37 13.73 -7.95
N GLY A 246 30.23 13.77 -8.97
CA GLY A 246 30.30 14.88 -9.90
C GLY A 246 28.94 15.07 -10.59
N GLY A 247 28.21 16.10 -10.19
CA GLY A 247 27.07 16.60 -10.96
C GLY A 247 27.62 17.22 -12.24
N PHE A 248 27.46 16.51 -13.35
CA PHE A 248 27.59 17.14 -14.66
C PHE A 248 26.30 17.95 -14.90
N ALA A 249 26.48 19.27 -14.94
CA ALA A 249 25.50 20.23 -15.44
C ALA A 249 25.36 20.12 -16.96
#